data_AF-A0A359KKJ0-F1
#
_entry.id   AF-A0A359KKJ0-F1
#
_cell.length_a   1.000
_cell.length_b   1.000
_cell.length_c   1.000
_cell.angle_alpha   90.00
_cell.angle_beta   90.00
_cell.angle_gamma   90.00
#
_symmetry.space_group_name_H-M   'P 1'
#
loop_
_entity.id
_entity.type
_entity.pdbx_description
1 polymer ?
#
loop_
_entity_poly.entity_id
_entity_poly.type
_entity_poly.pdbx_seq_one_letter_code
_entity_poly.pdbx_strand_id
1 'polypeptide(L)'
;MPDLELGAIWLGNGRVRFTVWAPRAREVEVHLHGAPPRFVALEPCPHGYYRVSIDGVQPGDRYTYRLDGVDEWPDPASRSQPDGVHSASAIVDPTFDWADGGWEGIPREALVIYELHVGTFSAAGSFDGVVPMLPSLRDLGVTAIELMPVAQFPGDRNWGYDGVDLYAPQTSYGGPDGLRRLVDACHAQGLAVLLDVVYNHLGPEGNYLAKYGYYFTDRYHTPWGDAVNVDGPWSDDVRRFFI
;
A
#
# COMPACT_ATOMS: atom_id res chain seq x y z
N MET A 1 19.84 -8.68 6.20
CA MET A 1 19.38 -9.44 5.02
C MET A 1 18.80 -8.43 4.06
N PRO A 2 19.47 -8.10 2.93
CA PRO A 2 19.16 -6.89 2.18
C PRO A 2 18.04 -7.00 1.13
N ASP A 3 17.29 -8.12 1.07
CA ASP A 3 16.36 -8.38 -0.05
C ASP A 3 15.04 -9.03 0.39
N LEU A 4 14.42 -8.46 1.43
CA LEU A 4 13.10 -8.88 1.93
C LEU A 4 12.02 -7.89 1.49
N GLU A 5 11.77 -7.83 0.18
CA GLU A 5 10.60 -7.11 -0.34
C GLU A 5 9.32 -7.86 0.09
N LEU A 6 8.48 -7.19 0.89
CA LEU A 6 7.23 -7.72 1.42
C LEU A 6 6.10 -7.68 0.38
N GLY A 7 5.13 -8.56 0.59
CA GLY A 7 3.92 -8.68 -0.22
C GLY A 7 4.10 -9.58 -1.44
N ALA A 8 3.18 -9.48 -2.39
CA ALA A 8 3.27 -10.13 -3.70
C ALA A 8 4.01 -9.26 -4.73
N ILE A 9 5.17 -9.75 -5.19
CA ILE A 9 6.03 -9.10 -6.20
C ILE A 9 5.94 -9.85 -7.51
N TRP A 10 5.42 -9.22 -8.55
CA TRP A 10 5.47 -9.79 -9.90
C TRP A 10 6.90 -9.71 -10.44
N LEU A 11 7.47 -10.87 -10.77
CA LEU A 11 8.84 -11.02 -11.27
C LEU A 11 8.89 -11.05 -12.81
N GLY A 12 7.76 -10.81 -13.49
CA GLY A 12 7.60 -10.99 -14.92
C GLY A 12 7.30 -12.44 -15.31
N ASN A 13 6.89 -12.64 -16.57
CA ASN A 13 6.64 -13.96 -17.18
C ASN A 13 5.68 -14.88 -16.39
N GLY A 14 4.68 -14.30 -15.72
CA GLY A 14 3.69 -15.05 -14.94
C GLY A 14 4.24 -15.66 -13.66
N ARG A 15 5.33 -15.12 -13.11
CA ARG A 15 5.93 -15.54 -11.85
C ARG A 15 5.76 -14.46 -10.79
N VAL A 16 5.32 -14.84 -9.59
CA VAL A 16 5.13 -13.94 -8.45
C VAL A 16 5.84 -14.49 -7.22
N ARG A 17 6.54 -13.61 -6.49
CA ARG A 17 7.11 -13.92 -5.17
C ARG A 17 6.22 -13.36 -4.09
N PHE A 18 5.77 -14.21 -3.20
CA PHE A 18 5.02 -13.83 -2.00
C PHE A 18 5.98 -13.84 -0.82
N THR A 19 6.04 -12.76 -0.05
CA THR A 19 6.81 -12.69 1.20
C THR A 19 5.97 -12.03 2.28
N VAL A 20 5.83 -12.68 3.44
CA VAL A 20 5.08 -12.13 4.58
C VAL A 20 5.83 -12.35 5.88
N TRP A 21 5.78 -11.37 6.78
CA TRP A 21 6.29 -11.51 8.14
C TRP A 21 5.19 -12.00 9.07
N ALA A 22 5.33 -13.21 9.59
CA ALA A 22 4.34 -13.88 10.43
C ALA A 22 5.03 -14.68 11.56
N PRO A 23 5.78 -14.01 12.46
CA PRO A 23 6.68 -14.68 13.42
C PRO A 23 5.95 -15.52 14.47
N ARG A 24 4.62 -15.46 14.55
CA ARG A 24 3.80 -16.28 15.45
C ARG A 24 3.24 -17.54 14.79
N ALA A 25 3.16 -17.54 13.45
CA ALA A 25 2.67 -18.68 12.71
C ALA A 25 3.71 -19.82 12.75
N ARG A 26 3.23 -21.05 12.65
CA ARG A 26 4.06 -22.24 12.43
C ARG A 26 4.12 -22.55 10.94
N GLU A 27 3.00 -22.39 10.27
CA GLU A 27 2.86 -22.56 8.82
C GLU A 27 2.06 -21.40 8.21
N VAL A 28 2.42 -21.05 6.98
CA VAL A 28 1.76 -20.02 6.19
C VAL A 28 1.53 -20.57 4.80
N GLU A 29 0.33 -20.38 4.27
CA GLU A 29 0.01 -20.68 2.88
C GLU A 29 -0.51 -19.41 2.20
N VAL A 30 -0.22 -19.26 0.91
CA VAL A 30 -0.95 -18.32 0.06
C VAL A 30 -2.11 -19.06 -0.59
N HIS A 31 -3.32 -18.52 -0.42
CA HIS A 31 -4.51 -18.95 -1.11
C HIS A 31 -4.69 -18.06 -2.34
N LEU A 32 -4.58 -18.66 -3.53
CA LEU A 32 -4.87 -18.00 -4.80
C LEU A 32 -6.33 -18.31 -5.18
N HIS A 33 -7.16 -17.28 -5.30
CA HIS A 33 -8.62 -17.38 -5.47
C HIS A 33 -9.05 -17.65 -6.92
N GLY A 34 -8.12 -18.03 -7.80
CA GLY A 34 -8.41 -18.39 -9.18
C GLY A 34 -9.34 -19.61 -9.31
N ALA A 35 -9.64 -20.00 -10.55
CA ALA A 35 -10.43 -21.20 -10.83
C ALA A 35 -9.56 -22.26 -11.54
N PRO A 36 -9.16 -23.37 -10.88
CA PRO A 36 -9.47 -23.75 -9.50
C PRO A 36 -8.65 -22.99 -8.44
N PRO A 37 -9.14 -22.86 -7.20
CA PRO A 37 -8.40 -22.25 -6.12
C PRO A 37 -7.18 -23.10 -5.77
N ARG A 38 -6.09 -22.46 -5.34
CA ARG A 38 -4.84 -23.14 -4.97
C ARG A 38 -4.33 -22.63 -3.63
N PHE A 39 -3.97 -23.56 -2.75
CA PHE A 39 -3.19 -23.27 -1.55
C PHE A 39 -1.74 -23.68 -1.81
N VAL A 40 -0.81 -22.77 -1.55
CA VAL A 40 0.62 -23.04 -1.72
C VAL A 40 1.34 -22.67 -0.44
N ALA A 41 2.00 -23.64 0.18
CA ALA A 41 2.78 -23.42 1.40
C ALA A 41 3.97 -22.50 1.12
N LEU A 42 4.21 -21.56 2.04
CA LEU A 42 5.39 -20.71 2.04
C LEU A 42 6.52 -21.36 2.82
N GLU A 43 7.74 -21.19 2.34
CA GLU A 43 8.95 -21.66 3.00
C GLU A 43 9.30 -20.74 4.18
N PRO A 44 9.53 -21.29 5.39
CA PRO A 44 9.98 -20.50 6.52
C PRO A 44 11.37 -19.93 6.26
N CYS A 45 11.52 -18.64 6.51
CA CYS A 45 12.74 -17.89 6.40
C CYS A 45 13.20 -17.42 7.80
N PRO A 46 14.49 -17.05 7.96
CA PRO A 46 14.98 -16.48 9.21
C PRO A 46 14.13 -15.29 9.69
N HIS A 47 14.10 -15.04 11.00
CA HIS A 47 13.39 -13.91 11.63
C HIS A 47 11.85 -13.94 11.52
N GLY A 48 11.24 -15.09 11.20
CA GLY A 48 9.78 -15.24 11.18
C GLY A 48 9.12 -14.79 9.88
N TYR A 49 9.92 -14.65 8.82
CA TYR A 49 9.41 -14.45 7.47
C TYR A 49 9.01 -15.78 6.83
N TYR A 50 8.11 -15.70 5.87
CA TYR A 50 7.68 -16.82 5.03
C TYR A 50 7.74 -16.36 3.58
N ARG A 51 8.19 -17.22 2.67
CA ARG A 51 8.35 -16.86 1.25
C ARG A 51 8.07 -18.01 0.31
N VAL A 52 7.50 -17.73 -0.86
CA VAL A 52 7.44 -18.67 -1.99
C VAL A 52 7.48 -17.90 -3.30
N SER A 53 7.93 -18.55 -4.37
CA SER A 53 7.77 -18.05 -5.74
C SER A 53 6.93 -19.02 -6.55
N ILE A 54 5.87 -18.51 -7.19
CA ILE A 54 4.84 -19.32 -7.86
C ILE A 54 4.75 -18.87 -9.32
N ASP A 55 4.74 -19.85 -10.22
CA ASP A 55 4.50 -19.63 -11.65
C ASP A 55 3.01 -19.77 -12.01
N GLY A 56 2.62 -19.23 -13.16
CA GLY A 56 1.25 -19.23 -13.64
C GLY A 56 0.33 -18.33 -12.81
N VAL A 57 0.86 -17.19 -12.34
CA VAL A 57 0.13 -16.16 -11.58
C VAL A 57 0.36 -14.81 -12.25
N GLN A 58 -0.70 -14.02 -12.40
CA GLN A 58 -0.68 -12.76 -13.15
C GLN A 58 -1.09 -11.57 -12.28
N PRO A 59 -0.68 -10.34 -12.66
CA PRO A 59 -1.29 -9.13 -12.14
C PRO A 59 -2.82 -9.18 -12.26
N GLY A 60 -3.51 -8.73 -11.21
CA GLY A 60 -4.95 -8.83 -11.06
C GLY A 60 -5.44 -10.09 -10.32
N ASP A 61 -4.67 -11.17 -10.27
CA ASP A 61 -5.06 -12.36 -9.50
C ASP A 61 -5.22 -12.01 -8.01
N ARG A 62 -6.25 -12.60 -7.38
CA ARG A 62 -6.63 -12.37 -5.98
C ARG A 62 -5.99 -13.40 -5.05
N TYR A 63 -5.55 -12.95 -3.89
CA TYR A 63 -4.94 -13.81 -2.89
C TYR A 63 -5.15 -13.36 -1.44
N THR A 64 -5.08 -14.33 -0.53
CA THR A 64 -5.01 -14.14 0.93
C THR A 64 -3.90 -15.02 1.50
N TYR A 65 -3.44 -14.75 2.71
CA TYR A 65 -2.63 -15.72 3.46
C TYR A 65 -3.48 -16.48 4.47
N ARG A 66 -3.27 -17.79 4.54
CA ARG A 66 -3.80 -18.66 5.58
C ARG A 66 -2.70 -18.92 6.61
N LEU A 67 -3.00 -18.66 7.89
CA LEU A 67 -2.07 -18.90 9.00
C LEU A 67 -2.51 -20.15 9.78
N ASP A 68 -1.58 -21.09 9.99
CA ASP A 68 -1.80 -22.32 10.77
C ASP A 68 -3.03 -23.15 10.31
N GLY A 69 -3.38 -23.07 9.02
CA GLY A 69 -4.48 -23.83 8.41
C GLY A 69 -5.89 -23.40 8.83
N VAL A 70 -6.05 -22.30 9.56
CA VAL A 70 -7.36 -21.89 10.14
C VAL A 70 -7.89 -20.61 9.51
N ASP A 71 -7.27 -19.47 9.83
CA ASP A 71 -7.80 -18.16 9.46
C ASP A 71 -7.09 -17.63 8.21
N GLU A 72 -7.87 -16.93 7.36
CA GLU A 72 -7.38 -16.27 6.15
C GLU A 72 -7.53 -14.75 6.26
N TRP A 73 -6.48 -14.02 5.89
CA TRP A 73 -6.45 -12.57 5.97
C TRP A 73 -5.80 -11.98 4.70
N PRO A 74 -6.15 -10.73 4.33
CA PRO A 74 -5.44 -10.00 3.29
C PRO A 74 -3.96 -9.81 3.61
N ASP A 75 -3.15 -9.58 2.58
CA ASP A 75 -1.73 -9.30 2.72
C ASP A 75 -1.50 -8.02 3.53
N PRO A 76 -0.75 -8.05 4.65
CA PRO A 76 -0.44 -6.84 5.42
C PRO A 76 0.35 -5.80 4.59
N ALA A 77 1.09 -6.23 3.57
CA ALA A 77 1.80 -5.39 2.61
C ALA A 77 1.12 -5.42 1.23
N SER A 78 -0.22 -5.48 1.20
CA SER A 78 -1.00 -5.43 -0.04
C SER A 78 -0.68 -4.17 -0.85
N ARG A 79 -0.46 -4.34 -2.16
CA ARG A 79 -0.30 -3.23 -3.11
C ARG A 79 -1.62 -2.79 -3.74
N SER A 80 -2.70 -3.55 -3.54
CA SER A 80 -4.03 -3.26 -4.08
C SER A 80 -5.11 -4.04 -3.34
N GLN A 81 -6.15 -3.34 -2.89
CA GLN A 81 -7.34 -3.89 -2.24
C GLN A 81 -8.60 -3.52 -3.03
N PRO A 82 -8.80 -4.13 -4.20
CA PRO A 82 -9.83 -3.71 -5.14
C PRO A 82 -11.24 -3.91 -4.60
N ASP A 83 -11.42 -4.89 -3.72
CA ASP A 83 -12.72 -5.30 -3.18
C ASP A 83 -12.89 -4.89 -1.69
N GLY A 84 -12.05 -3.96 -1.21
CA GLY A 84 -12.08 -3.40 0.15
C GLY A 84 -11.16 -4.08 1.16
N VAL A 85 -11.00 -3.45 2.33
CA VAL A 85 -10.00 -3.80 3.38
C VAL A 85 -10.15 -5.21 3.98
N HIS A 86 -11.31 -5.85 3.83
CA HIS A 86 -11.56 -7.20 4.33
C HIS A 86 -11.36 -8.30 3.28
N SER A 87 -11.19 -7.90 2.02
CA SER A 87 -11.23 -8.79 0.88
C SER A 87 -9.82 -9.24 0.47
N ALA A 88 -9.75 -10.14 -0.51
CA ALA A 88 -8.49 -10.62 -1.05
C ALA A 88 -7.68 -9.48 -1.69
N SER A 89 -6.40 -9.44 -1.36
CA SER A 89 -5.43 -8.56 -2.01
C SER A 89 -5.27 -8.94 -3.48
N ALA A 90 -4.88 -7.96 -4.31
CA ALA A 90 -4.60 -8.19 -5.72
C ALA A 90 -3.13 -7.99 -6.04
N ILE A 91 -2.61 -8.83 -6.94
CA ILE A 91 -1.24 -8.71 -7.44
C ILE A 91 -1.18 -7.52 -8.39
N VAL A 92 -0.19 -6.64 -8.20
CA VAL A 92 -0.01 -5.43 -9.01
C VAL A 92 1.14 -5.65 -9.98
N ASP A 93 0.97 -5.19 -11.22
CA ASP A 93 2.06 -5.04 -12.16
C ASP A 93 2.85 -3.77 -11.80
N PRO A 94 4.11 -3.88 -11.36
CA PRO A 94 4.92 -2.70 -11.04
C PRO A 94 5.30 -1.88 -12.28
N THR A 95 5.16 -2.42 -13.49
CA THR A 95 5.51 -1.71 -14.72
C THR A 95 4.50 -0.61 -15.02
N PHE A 96 5.03 0.55 -15.47
CA PHE A 96 4.26 1.70 -15.91
C PHE A 96 5.13 2.51 -16.87
N ASP A 97 4.55 2.91 -18.00
CA ASP A 97 5.23 3.70 -19.03
C ASP A 97 5.27 5.18 -18.62
N TRP A 98 6.16 5.51 -17.68
CA TRP A 98 6.38 6.89 -17.24
C TRP A 98 6.85 7.79 -18.39
N ALA A 99 6.25 8.98 -18.49
CA ALA A 99 6.61 10.02 -19.45
C ALA A 99 7.47 11.14 -18.81
N ASP A 100 7.83 10.98 -17.54
CA ASP A 100 8.50 11.97 -16.71
C ASP A 100 10.04 11.86 -16.66
N GLY A 101 10.67 11.18 -17.62
CA GLY A 101 12.12 10.91 -17.60
C GLY A 101 13.05 12.14 -17.55
N GLY A 102 12.52 13.36 -17.74
CA GLY A 102 13.23 14.63 -17.56
C GLY A 102 12.87 15.39 -16.26
N TRP A 103 12.10 14.79 -15.36
CA TRP A 103 11.69 15.40 -14.10
C TRP A 103 12.81 15.33 -13.06
N GLU A 104 13.20 16.48 -12.51
CA GLU A 104 14.29 16.61 -11.53
C GLU A 104 13.81 16.95 -10.11
N GLY A 105 12.49 17.09 -9.92
CA GLY A 105 11.90 17.56 -8.67
C GLY A 105 11.92 19.09 -8.52
N ILE A 106 11.43 19.57 -7.37
CA ILE A 106 11.39 20.99 -7.01
C ILE A 106 12.21 21.20 -5.72
N PRO A 107 13.17 22.14 -5.69
CA PRO A 107 13.90 22.48 -4.47
C PRO A 107 12.97 22.93 -3.35
N ARG A 108 13.32 22.61 -2.09
CA ARG A 108 12.46 22.87 -0.92
C ARG A 108 12.08 24.35 -0.79
N GLU A 109 13.02 25.24 -1.06
CA GLU A 109 12.86 26.70 -1.02
C GLU A 109 11.92 27.25 -2.10
N ALA A 110 11.62 26.46 -3.14
CA ALA A 110 10.70 26.81 -4.22
C ALA A 110 9.30 26.16 -4.06
N LEU A 111 9.06 25.43 -2.97
CA LEU A 111 7.78 24.78 -2.71
C LEU A 111 6.71 25.79 -2.30
N VAL A 112 5.62 25.81 -3.05
CA VAL A 112 4.33 26.41 -2.73
C VAL A 112 3.33 25.27 -2.79
N ILE A 113 2.92 24.81 -1.61
CA ILE A 113 2.17 23.57 -1.44
C ILE A 113 0.67 23.85 -1.49
N TYR A 114 -0.04 23.03 -2.26
CA TYR A 114 -1.50 22.97 -2.28
C TYR A 114 -1.94 21.60 -1.75
N GLU A 115 -2.43 21.56 -0.52
CA GLU A 115 -3.02 20.36 0.06
C GLU A 115 -4.38 20.08 -0.59
N LEU A 116 -4.62 18.84 -1.05
CA LEU A 116 -5.90 18.44 -1.60
C LEU A 116 -6.35 17.06 -1.14
N HIS A 117 -7.66 16.95 -0.95
CA HIS A 117 -8.36 15.70 -0.71
C HIS A 117 -8.94 15.16 -2.02
N VAL A 118 -8.40 14.03 -2.50
CA VAL A 118 -8.76 13.44 -3.81
C VAL A 118 -10.26 13.23 -3.96
N GLY A 119 -10.91 12.69 -2.92
CA GLY A 119 -12.33 12.35 -2.94
C GLY A 119 -13.30 13.53 -3.02
N THR A 120 -12.83 14.78 -2.82
CA THR A 120 -13.69 15.98 -2.85
C THR A 120 -13.19 17.07 -3.80
N PHE A 121 -11.96 16.98 -4.28
CA PHE A 121 -11.35 18.01 -5.11
C PHE A 121 -12.00 18.14 -6.50
N SER A 122 -12.49 17.03 -7.05
CA SER A 122 -13.22 17.00 -8.32
C SER A 122 -14.56 16.27 -8.15
N ALA A 123 -15.49 16.50 -9.08
CA ALA A 123 -16.76 15.78 -9.11
C ALA A 123 -16.58 14.25 -9.26
N ALA A 124 -15.49 13.82 -9.88
CA ALA A 124 -15.16 12.40 -10.04
C ALA A 124 -14.62 11.77 -8.74
N GLY A 125 -14.03 12.57 -7.84
CA GLY A 125 -13.48 12.08 -6.58
C GLY A 125 -12.34 11.06 -6.74
N SER A 126 -11.56 11.16 -7.82
CA SER A 126 -10.51 10.21 -8.21
C SER A 126 -9.21 10.90 -8.60
N PHE A 127 -8.11 10.16 -8.64
CA PHE A 127 -6.81 10.63 -9.11
C PHE A 127 -6.90 11.21 -10.53
N ASP A 128 -7.58 10.50 -11.44
CA ASP A 128 -7.81 10.98 -12.81
C ASP A 128 -8.70 12.23 -12.85
N GLY A 129 -9.56 12.43 -11.86
CA GLY A 129 -10.38 13.63 -11.69
C GLY A 129 -9.57 14.88 -11.30
N VAL A 130 -8.38 14.71 -10.72
CA VAL A 130 -7.47 15.82 -10.38
C VAL A 130 -6.74 16.33 -11.63
N VAL A 131 -6.39 15.43 -12.57
CA VAL A 131 -5.54 15.74 -13.74
C VAL A 131 -6.01 16.96 -14.55
N PRO A 132 -7.30 17.12 -14.89
CA PRO A 132 -7.78 18.29 -15.65
C PRO A 132 -7.59 19.64 -14.94
N MET A 133 -7.40 19.64 -13.62
CA MET A 133 -7.27 20.85 -12.80
C MET A 133 -5.81 21.32 -12.64
N LEU A 134 -4.83 20.47 -12.98
CA LEU A 134 -3.41 20.76 -12.80
C LEU A 134 -2.96 22.06 -13.50
N PRO A 135 -3.40 22.40 -14.73
CA PRO A 135 -3.05 23.68 -15.34
C PRO A 135 -3.50 24.88 -14.51
N SER A 136 -4.68 24.83 -13.90
CA SER A 136 -5.19 25.91 -13.05
C SER A 136 -4.40 26.03 -11.74
N LEU A 137 -3.95 24.92 -11.15
CA LEU A 137 -3.08 24.95 -9.97
C LEU A 137 -1.72 25.57 -10.30
N ARG A 138 -1.14 25.20 -11.45
CA ARG A 138 0.12 25.80 -11.92
C ARG A 138 -0.05 27.29 -12.20
N ASP A 139 -1.13 27.70 -12.86
CA ASP A 139 -1.40 29.11 -13.18
C ASP A 139 -1.66 29.96 -11.91
N LEU A 140 -2.16 29.34 -10.83
CA LEU A 140 -2.26 29.95 -9.51
C LEU A 140 -0.87 30.20 -8.87
N GLY A 141 0.18 29.51 -9.33
CA GLY A 141 1.54 29.60 -8.79
C GLY A 141 1.90 28.48 -7.81
N VAL A 142 1.09 27.43 -7.72
CA VAL A 142 1.42 26.20 -6.96
C VAL A 142 2.59 25.50 -7.64
N THR A 143 3.53 24.98 -6.85
CA THR A 143 4.66 24.19 -7.35
C THR A 143 4.67 22.75 -6.83
N ALA A 144 3.85 22.45 -5.81
CA ALA A 144 3.63 21.09 -5.34
C ALA A 144 2.18 20.88 -4.92
N ILE A 145 1.62 19.72 -5.26
CA ILE A 145 0.40 19.23 -4.61
C ILE A 145 0.79 18.33 -3.44
N GLU A 146 0.09 18.47 -2.32
CA GLU A 146 0.17 17.54 -1.20
C GLU A 146 -1.12 16.75 -1.14
N LEU A 147 -1.04 15.45 -1.39
CA LEU A 147 -2.17 14.56 -1.26
C LEU A 147 -2.38 14.23 0.21
N MET A 148 -3.59 14.47 0.72
CA MET A 148 -4.05 13.82 1.94
C MET A 148 -3.91 12.29 1.83
N PRO A 149 -3.86 11.54 2.94
CA PRO A 149 -3.47 10.14 2.90
C PRO A 149 -4.32 9.29 1.94
N VAL A 150 -3.65 8.46 1.17
CA VAL A 150 -4.28 7.61 0.14
C VAL A 150 -4.16 6.12 0.44
N ALA A 151 -3.61 5.74 1.60
CA ALA A 151 -3.60 4.35 2.03
C ALA A 151 -5.03 3.80 2.11
N GLN A 152 -5.22 2.54 1.74
CA GLN A 152 -6.55 1.94 1.68
C GLN A 152 -7.22 2.00 3.05
N PHE A 153 -8.45 2.52 3.07
CA PHE A 153 -9.31 2.65 4.23
C PHE A 153 -10.67 1.95 4.00
N PRO A 154 -11.50 1.77 5.03
CA PRO A 154 -12.81 1.14 4.91
C PRO A 154 -13.81 2.03 4.19
N GLY A 155 -14.56 1.44 3.26
CA GLY A 155 -15.52 2.16 2.43
C GLY A 155 -14.86 3.10 1.41
N ASP A 156 -15.64 4.06 0.96
CA ASP A 156 -15.39 4.82 -0.27
C ASP A 156 -15.11 6.31 0.01
N ARG A 157 -15.37 6.79 1.24
CA ARG A 157 -15.19 8.17 1.66
C ARG A 157 -14.58 8.24 3.07
N ASN A 158 -13.36 8.77 3.14
CA ASN A 158 -12.63 9.06 4.36
C ASN A 158 -11.63 10.18 4.04
N TRP A 159 -11.16 10.93 5.04
CA TRP A 159 -10.05 11.87 4.85
C TRP A 159 -8.70 11.17 4.60
N GLY A 160 -8.60 9.87 4.91
CA GLY A 160 -7.44 9.03 4.69
C GLY A 160 -6.75 8.56 5.97
N TYR A 161 -7.04 9.20 7.11
CA TYR A 161 -6.36 8.91 8.38
C TYR A 161 -6.76 7.57 9.01
N ASP A 162 -7.87 6.95 8.59
CA ASP A 162 -8.25 5.59 8.98
C ASP A 162 -7.66 4.51 8.03
N GLY A 163 -6.57 4.82 7.32
CA GLY A 163 -5.89 3.87 6.45
C GLY A 163 -5.33 2.65 7.19
N VAL A 164 -5.42 1.47 6.59
CA VAL A 164 -4.99 0.18 7.17
C VAL A 164 -4.03 -0.60 6.28
N ASP A 165 -4.19 -0.56 4.95
CA ASP A 165 -3.22 -1.15 4.02
C ASP A 165 -2.29 -0.06 3.47
N LEU A 166 -1.20 0.23 4.20
CA LEU A 166 -0.29 1.35 3.95
C LEU A 166 0.40 1.34 2.57
N TYR A 167 0.44 0.17 1.93
CA TYR A 167 1.07 -0.05 0.63
C TYR A 167 0.06 -0.03 -0.54
N ALA A 168 -1.25 0.03 -0.26
CA ALA A 168 -2.29 0.01 -1.26
C ALA A 168 -2.92 1.40 -1.40
N PRO A 169 -2.77 2.08 -2.56
CA PRO A 169 -3.54 3.27 -2.84
C PRO A 169 -5.04 2.97 -2.91
N GLN A 170 -5.85 3.85 -2.33
CA GLN A 170 -7.29 3.70 -2.16
C GLN A 170 -7.99 3.36 -3.47
N THR A 171 -8.70 2.23 -3.48
CA THR A 171 -9.40 1.71 -4.67
C THR A 171 -10.45 2.71 -5.20
N SER A 172 -11.21 3.37 -4.31
CA SER A 172 -12.25 4.34 -4.72
C SER A 172 -11.68 5.58 -5.40
N TYR A 173 -10.40 5.90 -5.19
CA TYR A 173 -9.72 7.00 -5.87
C TYR A 173 -9.14 6.60 -7.23
N GLY A 174 -9.14 5.31 -7.58
CA GLY A 174 -8.57 4.77 -8.82
C GLY A 174 -7.38 3.83 -8.61
N GLY A 175 -7.01 3.54 -7.37
CA GLY A 175 -5.99 2.55 -7.03
C GLY A 175 -4.58 2.90 -7.53
N PRO A 176 -3.67 1.92 -7.62
CA PRO A 176 -2.26 2.16 -7.95
C PRO A 176 -2.07 2.81 -9.32
N ASP A 177 -2.83 2.41 -10.33
CA ASP A 177 -2.69 2.96 -11.68
C ASP A 177 -3.16 4.41 -11.77
N GLY A 178 -4.24 4.75 -11.07
CA GLY A 178 -4.72 6.13 -10.99
C GLY A 178 -3.69 7.05 -10.33
N LEU A 179 -3.06 6.60 -9.23
CA LEU A 179 -2.02 7.35 -8.57
C LEU A 179 -0.79 7.56 -9.48
N ARG A 180 -0.34 6.50 -10.19
CA ARG A 180 0.76 6.60 -11.17
C ARG A 180 0.46 7.63 -12.25
N ARG A 181 -0.73 7.60 -12.85
CA ARG A 181 -1.17 8.58 -13.86
C ARG A 181 -1.21 10.00 -13.33
N LEU A 182 -1.68 10.21 -12.10
CA LEU A 182 -1.70 11.54 -11.49
C LEU A 182 -0.28 12.08 -11.29
N VAL A 183 0.62 11.26 -10.75
CA VAL A 183 2.02 11.67 -10.53
C VAL A 183 2.69 12.03 -11.85
N ASP A 184 2.56 11.18 -12.87
CA ASP A 184 3.12 11.43 -14.21
C ASP A 184 2.57 12.74 -14.82
N ALA A 185 1.25 12.96 -14.70
CA ALA A 185 0.61 14.18 -15.16
C ALA A 185 1.06 15.44 -14.38
N CYS A 186 1.34 15.32 -13.08
CA CYS A 186 1.89 16.42 -12.28
C CYS A 186 3.30 16.78 -12.74
N HIS A 187 4.17 15.78 -12.92
CA HIS A 187 5.53 15.99 -13.41
C HIS A 187 5.54 16.63 -14.80
N ALA A 188 4.65 16.20 -15.70
CA ALA A 188 4.47 16.81 -17.02
C ALA A 188 4.03 18.29 -16.96
N GLN A 189 3.40 18.72 -15.87
CA GLN A 189 3.00 20.11 -15.61
C GLN A 189 4.02 20.90 -14.78
N GLY A 190 5.14 20.28 -14.40
CA GLY A 190 6.16 20.91 -13.57
C GLY A 190 5.79 20.97 -12.07
N LEU A 191 4.87 20.11 -11.61
CA LEU A 191 4.37 20.07 -10.24
C LEU A 191 4.97 18.88 -9.48
N ALA A 192 5.53 19.13 -8.30
CA ALA A 192 5.88 18.06 -7.38
C ALA A 192 4.62 17.45 -6.74
N VAL A 193 4.72 16.18 -6.34
CA VAL A 193 3.68 15.49 -5.57
C VAL A 193 4.28 15.08 -4.23
N LEU A 194 3.67 15.55 -3.15
CA LEU A 194 3.93 15.13 -1.79
C LEU A 194 2.78 14.22 -1.34
N LEU A 195 3.09 13.23 -0.51
CA LEU A 195 2.11 12.31 0.04
C LEU A 195 2.15 12.38 1.56
N ASP A 196 1.00 12.67 2.17
CA ASP A 196 0.82 12.51 3.61
C ASP A 196 0.73 11.01 3.95
N VAL A 197 1.56 10.57 4.90
CA VAL A 197 1.69 9.18 5.33
C VAL A 197 1.49 9.03 6.83
N VAL A 198 0.62 8.10 7.22
CA VAL A 198 0.23 7.88 8.63
C VAL A 198 0.98 6.67 9.18
N TYR A 199 2.11 6.90 9.86
CA TYR A 199 2.93 5.84 10.48
C TYR A 199 2.81 5.76 12.00
N ASN A 200 1.94 6.58 12.59
CA ASN A 200 1.79 6.66 14.05
C ASN A 200 0.65 5.77 14.58
N HIS A 201 -0.34 5.44 13.76
CA HIS A 201 -1.43 4.51 14.08
C HIS A 201 -1.97 3.89 12.77
N LEU A 202 -2.90 2.94 12.90
CA LEU A 202 -3.64 2.33 11.81
C LEU A 202 -5.14 2.49 12.10
N GLY A 203 -5.95 2.58 11.05
CA GLY A 203 -7.40 2.70 11.17
C GLY A 203 -8.07 1.56 11.97
N PRO A 204 -9.27 1.81 12.52
CA PRO A 204 -9.95 0.89 13.44
C PRO A 204 -10.61 -0.32 12.76
N GLU A 205 -10.77 -0.32 11.44
CA GLU A 205 -11.46 -1.36 10.67
C GLU A 205 -10.58 -1.87 9.53
N GLY A 206 -10.43 -3.18 9.40
CA GLY A 206 -9.63 -3.81 8.34
C GLY A 206 -8.13 -3.97 8.64
N ASN A 207 -7.65 -3.49 9.78
CA ASN A 207 -6.27 -3.73 10.20
C ASN A 207 -6.08 -5.16 10.75
N TYR A 208 -5.38 -6.00 9.98
CA TYR A 208 -5.05 -7.38 10.36
C TYR A 208 -3.61 -7.60 10.79
N LEU A 209 -2.78 -6.56 10.93
CA LEU A 209 -1.37 -6.70 11.30
C LEU A 209 -1.18 -7.51 12.60
N ALA A 210 -2.07 -7.29 13.57
CA ALA A 210 -2.09 -8.00 14.85
C ALA A 210 -2.46 -9.50 14.73
N LYS A 211 -2.82 -10.01 13.55
CA LYS A 211 -2.97 -11.45 13.24
C LYS A 211 -1.67 -12.07 12.76
N TYR A 212 -0.85 -11.31 12.04
CA TYR A 212 0.44 -11.78 11.50
C TYR A 212 1.57 -11.74 12.53
N GLY A 213 1.80 -10.59 13.18
CA GLY A 213 3.03 -10.39 13.95
C GLY A 213 2.90 -9.44 15.12
N TYR A 214 4.06 -9.02 15.63
CA TYR A 214 4.20 -8.15 16.80
C TYR A 214 4.27 -6.67 16.40
N TYR A 215 3.37 -6.24 15.52
CA TYR A 215 3.34 -4.87 14.97
C TYR A 215 2.99 -3.78 15.98
N PHE A 216 2.30 -4.15 17.07
CA PHE A 216 1.82 -3.22 18.09
C PHE A 216 2.44 -3.50 19.45
N THR A 217 2.43 -2.49 20.31
CA THR A 217 2.96 -2.53 21.68
C THR A 217 1.96 -1.94 22.65
N ASP A 218 1.92 -2.49 23.86
CA ASP A 218 1.14 -2.00 25.00
C ASP A 218 1.92 -0.99 25.87
N ARG A 219 3.19 -0.74 25.54
CA ARG A 219 4.05 0.22 26.26
C ARG A 219 3.55 1.66 26.14
N TYR A 220 2.87 1.97 25.04
CA TYR A 220 2.42 3.30 24.68
C TYR A 220 1.00 3.23 24.13
N HIS A 221 0.27 4.34 24.23
CA HIS A 221 -1.06 4.48 23.64
C HIS A 221 -1.10 5.76 22.82
N THR A 222 -1.71 5.68 21.65
CA THR A 222 -2.06 6.87 20.87
C THR A 222 -3.53 7.20 21.10
N PRO A 223 -3.96 8.45 20.86
CA PRO A 223 -5.38 8.80 20.88
C PRO A 223 -6.24 8.08 19.84
N TRP A 224 -5.62 7.40 18.85
CA TRP A 224 -6.28 6.87 17.65
C TRP A 224 -6.19 5.35 17.51
N GLY A 225 -5.49 4.66 18.42
CA GLY A 225 -5.33 3.21 18.38
C GLY A 225 -4.07 2.71 19.08
N ASP A 226 -3.81 1.41 18.91
CA ASP A 226 -2.61 0.76 19.45
C ASP A 226 -1.33 1.39 18.87
N ALA A 227 -0.33 1.59 19.73
CA ALA A 227 0.94 2.16 19.29
C ALA A 227 1.76 1.15 18.49
N VAL A 228 2.41 1.61 17.43
CA VAL A 228 3.33 0.80 16.62
C VAL A 228 4.57 0.41 17.44
N ASN A 229 4.96 -0.87 17.37
CA ASN A 229 6.11 -1.41 18.09
C ASN A 229 7.44 -1.04 17.40
N VAL A 230 7.94 0.16 17.67
CA VAL A 230 9.20 0.67 17.09
C VAL A 230 10.44 0.47 17.97
N ASP A 231 10.28 0.05 19.22
CA ASP A 231 11.37 -0.07 20.21
C ASP A 231 11.33 -1.33 21.10
N GLY A 232 10.32 -2.17 20.93
CA GLY A 232 10.15 -3.42 21.69
C GLY A 232 10.85 -4.61 21.05
N PRO A 233 10.71 -5.80 21.65
CA PRO A 233 11.08 -7.05 21.00
C PRO A 233 10.42 -7.13 19.62
N TRP A 234 11.15 -7.66 18.63
CA TRP A 234 10.70 -7.78 17.24
C TRP A 234 10.51 -6.46 16.48
N SER A 235 10.88 -5.31 17.05
CA SER A 235 10.68 -4.01 16.40
C SER A 235 11.55 -3.79 15.16
N ASP A 236 12.60 -4.57 14.92
CA ASP A 236 13.42 -4.47 13.71
C ASP A 236 12.57 -4.73 12.46
N ASP A 237 11.75 -5.77 12.48
CA ASP A 237 10.91 -6.16 11.34
C ASP A 237 9.65 -5.31 11.24
N VAL A 238 9.14 -4.79 12.36
CA VAL A 238 8.10 -3.75 12.37
C VAL A 238 8.63 -2.47 11.73
N ARG A 239 9.81 -1.98 12.12
CA ARG A 239 10.41 -0.79 11.49
C ARG A 239 10.61 -0.99 9.98
N ARG A 240 11.07 -2.17 9.55
CA ARG A 240 11.21 -2.55 8.12
C ARG A 240 9.88 -2.54 7.33
N PHE A 241 8.75 -2.68 8.01
CA PHE A 241 7.44 -2.54 7.37
C PHE A 241 7.10 -1.05 7.09
N PHE A 242 7.81 -0.09 7.69
CA PHE A 242 7.56 1.34 7.48
C PHE A 242 8.70 2.06 6.73
N ILE A 243 9.88 1.45 6.56
CA ILE A 243 11.10 2.09 6.01
C ILE A 243 11.72 1.32 4.84
#